data_AF-A0A9E3WJG0-F1
#
_entry.id   AF-A0A9E3WJG0-F1
#
_cell.length_a   1.000
_cell.length_b   1.000
_cell.length_c   1.000
_cell.angle_alpha   90.00
_cell.angle_beta   90.00
_cell.angle_gamma   90.00
#
_symmetry.space_group_name_H-M   'P 1'
#
loop_
_entity.id
_entity.type
_entity.pdbx_description
1 polymer ?
#
loop_
_entity_poly.entity_id
_entity_poly.type
_entity_poly.pdbx_seq_one_letter_code
_entity_poly.pdbx_strand_id
1 'polypeptide(L)'
;MAKTTFMEKVSIITSAIRTLLATVIVGGLGIGGWYGYNTYNATELEAQRAAEALVKAKADLEAKDAVIRVKEQEIGALNDEVAEKQQEIERLDTAMRLLKVDHRIALVRVVDQTKDEATDTTLTQIEFQEINGNGDPIGVPKRVEIKGEVLYIDSWVVKFDDKYVEQADIDRSTSLVLFRRIFGEMQEPRDGFALDEDGSRPAVYGRGGEMSEFEKKIWSDFWEVANSETKQDELGIRAVHGEAPSIKVKKGKAYRVDLRASGGLSITTAGDIATPTPPPA
;
A
#
# COMPACT_ATOMS: atom_id res chain seq x y z
N MET A 1 48.46 77.11 94.01
CA MET A 1 47.82 75.98 93.30
C MET A 1 47.67 76.33 91.83
N ALA A 2 47.77 75.32 90.95
CA ALA A 2 47.64 75.36 89.48
C ALA A 2 48.87 75.80 88.65
N LYS A 3 49.85 74.91 88.47
CA LYS A 3 50.81 74.93 87.33
C LYS A 3 51.35 73.52 87.05
N THR A 4 50.46 72.54 86.86
CA THR A 4 50.84 71.13 86.58
C THR A 4 49.89 70.47 85.59
N THR A 5 49.50 71.17 84.53
CA THR A 5 48.49 70.69 83.57
C THR A 5 48.88 70.86 82.10
N PHE A 6 50.09 71.33 81.80
CA PHE A 6 50.51 71.63 80.42
C PHE A 6 51.52 70.63 79.85
N MET A 7 52.54 70.20 80.62
CA MET A 7 53.59 69.29 80.10
C MET A 7 53.13 67.83 79.89
N GLU A 8 52.28 67.27 80.77
CA GLU A 8 51.72 65.92 80.56
C GLU A 8 50.75 65.87 79.36
N LYS A 9 50.00 66.96 79.11
CA LYS A 9 49.11 67.04 77.96
C LYS A 9 49.90 67.04 76.64
N VAL A 10 51.06 67.69 76.57
CA VAL A 10 51.87 67.73 75.35
C VAL A 10 52.50 66.37 75.02
N SER A 11 52.95 65.59 76.01
CA SER A 11 53.53 64.25 75.75
C SER A 11 52.46 63.21 75.37
N ILE A 12 51.29 63.25 76.02
CA ILE A 12 50.13 62.41 75.69
C ILE A 12 49.62 62.74 74.28
N ILE A 13 49.54 64.03 73.92
CA ILE A 13 49.15 64.46 72.57
C ILE A 13 50.18 63.98 71.53
N THR A 14 51.48 64.07 71.81
CA THR A 14 52.52 63.64 70.86
C THR A 14 52.51 62.12 70.65
N SER A 15 52.34 61.34 71.73
CA SER A 15 52.19 59.88 71.66
C SER A 15 50.90 59.46 70.95
N ALA A 16 49.79 60.14 71.21
CA ALA A 16 48.51 59.91 70.53
C ALA A 16 48.60 60.26 69.04
N ILE A 17 49.24 61.37 68.67
CA ILE A 17 49.50 61.75 67.28
C ILE A 17 50.37 60.69 66.59
N ARG A 18 51.42 60.20 67.24
CA ARG A 18 52.30 59.16 66.69
C ARG A 18 51.58 57.83 66.49
N THR A 19 50.75 57.43 67.44
CA THR A 19 49.96 56.19 67.37
C THR A 19 48.87 56.30 66.30
N LEU A 20 48.21 57.45 66.19
CA LEU A 20 47.25 57.74 65.12
C LEU A 20 47.93 57.72 63.75
N LEU A 21 49.10 58.36 63.61
CA LEU A 21 49.90 58.32 62.38
C LEU A 21 50.32 56.90 62.03
N ALA A 22 50.78 56.11 63.00
CA ALA A 22 51.14 54.72 62.77
C ALA A 22 49.93 53.90 62.29
N THR A 23 48.76 54.07 62.91
CA THR A 23 47.52 53.38 62.50
C THR A 23 47.04 53.82 61.13
N VAL A 24 47.15 55.12 60.79
CA VAL A 24 46.79 55.64 59.46
C VAL A 24 47.76 55.12 58.40
N ILE A 25 49.06 55.02 58.70
CA ILE A 25 50.06 54.48 57.78
C ILE A 25 49.84 52.97 57.58
N VAL A 26 49.67 52.20 58.66
CA VAL A 26 49.42 50.76 58.57
C VAL A 26 48.07 50.46 57.91
N GLY A 27 47.03 51.23 58.23
CA GLY A 27 45.72 51.13 57.58
C GLY A 27 45.77 51.52 56.11
N GLY A 28 46.50 52.59 55.77
CA GLY A 28 46.71 53.04 54.39
C GLY A 28 47.53 52.05 53.56
N LEU A 29 48.58 51.46 54.14
CA LEU A 29 49.37 50.40 53.52
C LEU A 29 48.59 49.09 53.40
N GLY A 30 47.73 48.76 54.36
CA GLY A 30 46.84 47.62 54.31
C GLY A 30 45.78 47.75 53.22
N ILE A 31 45.12 48.91 53.14
CA ILE A 31 44.11 49.21 52.10
C ILE A 31 44.78 49.30 50.73
N GLY A 32 45.91 50.00 50.62
CA GLY A 32 46.68 50.11 49.38
C GLY A 32 47.25 48.77 48.91
N GLY A 33 47.73 47.94 49.84
CA GLY A 33 48.20 46.58 49.57
C GLY A 33 47.08 45.63 49.16
N TRP A 34 45.91 45.70 49.81
CA TRP A 34 44.74 44.92 49.43
C TRP A 34 44.19 45.34 48.05
N TYR A 35 44.08 46.64 47.80
CA TYR A 35 43.63 47.17 46.52
C TYR A 35 44.63 46.84 45.40
N GLY A 36 45.93 47.00 45.63
CA GLY A 36 46.99 46.62 44.70
C GLY A 36 47.02 45.11 44.41
N TYR A 37 46.90 44.26 45.43
CA TYR A 37 46.83 42.80 45.26
C TYR A 37 45.57 42.37 44.52
N ASN A 38 44.42 42.97 44.84
CA ASN A 38 43.15 42.63 44.20
C ASN A 38 43.11 43.10 42.75
N THR A 39 43.58 44.32 42.44
CA THR A 39 43.62 44.83 41.05
C THR A 39 44.66 44.11 40.19
N TYR A 40 45.82 43.75 40.75
CA TYR A 40 46.84 43.00 40.04
C TYR A 40 46.38 41.56 39.75
N ASN A 41 45.79 40.86 40.73
CA ASN A 41 45.35 39.47 40.57
C ASN A 41 43.94 39.31 39.98
N ALA A 42 43.10 40.36 39.93
CA ALA A 42 41.76 40.29 39.34
C ALA A 42 41.82 39.89 37.86
N THR A 43 42.79 40.43 37.12
CA THR A 43 42.99 40.09 35.70
C THR A 43 43.40 38.63 35.53
N GLU A 44 44.26 38.12 36.41
CA GLU A 44 44.71 36.73 36.39
C GLU A 44 43.60 35.76 36.80
N LEU A 45 42.77 36.13 37.79
CA LEU A 45 41.61 35.35 38.22
C LEU A 45 40.50 35.32 37.16
N GLU A 46 40.26 36.44 36.47
CA GLU A 46 39.32 36.50 35.33
C GLU A 46 39.83 35.68 34.16
N ALA A 47 41.13 35.75 33.84
CA ALA A 47 41.74 34.93 32.80
C ALA A 47 41.64 33.43 33.13
N GLN A 48 41.84 33.04 34.39
CA GLN A 48 41.66 31.65 34.84
C GLN A 48 40.21 31.18 34.72
N ARG A 49 39.23 31.97 35.18
CA ARG A 49 37.80 31.65 35.05
C ARG A 49 37.36 31.57 33.58
N ALA A 50 37.84 32.47 32.74
CA ALA A 50 37.60 32.44 31.31
C ALA A 50 38.21 31.20 30.66
N ALA A 51 39.44 30.82 31.06
CA ALA A 51 40.09 29.60 30.60
C ALA A 51 39.31 28.34 31.03
N GLU A 52 38.86 28.25 32.28
CA GLU A 52 38.03 27.16 32.78
C GLU A 52 36.69 27.06 32.04
N ALA A 53 36.02 28.20 31.80
CA ALA A 53 34.79 28.27 31.03
C ALA A 53 34.99 27.82 29.58
N LEU A 54 36.12 28.19 28.95
CA LEU A 54 36.48 27.73 27.61
C LEU A 54 36.73 26.22 27.56
N VAL A 55 37.42 25.67 28.57
CA VAL A 55 37.64 24.21 28.68
C VAL A 55 36.29 23.48 28.81
N LYS A 56 35.40 23.96 29.68
CA LYS A 56 34.06 23.39 29.84
C LYS A 56 33.22 23.49 28.57
N ALA A 57 33.22 24.66 27.92
CA ALA A 57 32.48 24.87 26.68
C ALA A 57 33.01 23.98 25.54
N LYS A 58 34.34 23.78 25.45
CA LYS A 58 34.94 22.83 24.50
C LYS A 58 34.51 21.39 24.79
N ALA A 59 34.55 20.96 26.05
CA ALA A 59 34.10 19.62 26.44
C ALA A 59 32.60 19.39 26.12
N ASP A 60 31.75 20.38 26.40
CA ASP A 60 30.32 20.33 26.06
C ASP A 60 30.08 20.26 24.54
N LEU A 61 30.91 20.97 23.75
CA LEU A 61 30.83 20.96 22.29
C LEU A 61 31.26 19.60 21.72
N GLU A 62 32.37 19.03 22.22
CA GLU A 62 32.81 17.68 21.85
C GLU A 62 31.77 16.61 22.19
N ALA A 63 31.10 16.73 23.35
CA ALA A 63 30.02 15.84 23.74
C ALA A 63 28.80 15.97 22.80
N LYS A 64 28.41 17.20 22.43
CA LYS A 64 27.33 17.44 21.47
C LYS A 64 27.69 16.93 20.07
N ASP A 65 28.91 17.14 19.62
CA ASP A 65 29.40 16.62 18.34
C ASP A 65 29.38 15.10 18.30
N ALA A 66 29.72 14.43 19.42
CA ALA A 66 29.59 12.99 19.54
C ALA A 66 28.12 12.53 19.42
N VAL A 67 27.20 13.24 20.07
CA VAL A 67 25.75 12.95 19.94
C VAL A 67 25.26 13.19 18.52
N ILE A 68 25.66 14.28 17.87
CA ILE A 68 25.30 14.58 16.47
C ILE A 68 25.79 13.46 15.56
N ARG A 69 27.05 13.01 15.68
CA ARG A 69 27.57 11.90 14.87
C ARG A 69 26.75 10.62 15.04
N VAL A 70 26.37 10.28 16.27
CA VAL A 70 25.51 9.11 16.53
C VAL A 70 24.14 9.29 15.87
N LYS A 71 23.56 10.50 15.97
CA LYS A 71 22.26 10.80 15.35
C LYS A 71 22.33 10.82 13.82
N GLU A 72 23.42 11.28 13.23
CA GLU A 72 23.66 11.23 11.78
C GLU A 72 23.75 9.78 11.29
N GLN A 73 24.43 8.90 12.03
CA GLN A 73 24.46 7.47 11.73
C GLN A 73 23.06 6.84 11.83
N GLU A 74 22.30 7.17 12.88
CA GLU A 74 20.92 6.70 13.07
C GLU A 74 19.99 7.18 11.93
N ILE A 75 20.09 8.44 11.54
CA ILE A 75 19.34 9.01 10.41
C ILE A 75 19.74 8.31 9.10
N GLY A 76 21.03 8.03 8.90
CA GLY A 76 21.51 7.27 7.74
C GLY A 76 20.88 5.88 7.66
N ALA A 77 20.95 5.12 8.75
CA ALA A 77 20.35 3.78 8.83
C ALA A 77 18.82 3.81 8.64
N LEU A 78 18.13 4.80 9.23
CA LEU A 78 16.69 4.97 9.04
C LEU A 78 16.34 5.33 7.60
N ASN A 79 17.14 6.15 6.92
CA ASN A 79 16.91 6.47 5.51
C ASN A 79 17.08 5.24 4.62
N ASP A 80 18.07 4.40 4.89
CA ASP A 80 18.27 3.13 4.16
C ASP A 80 17.07 2.19 4.38
N GLU A 81 16.59 2.06 5.63
CA GLU A 81 15.41 1.25 5.94
C GLU A 81 14.14 1.81 5.27
N VAL A 82 13.95 3.13 5.26
CA VAL A 82 12.81 3.77 4.57
C VAL A 82 12.87 3.49 3.07
N ALA A 83 14.06 3.56 2.46
CA ALA A 83 14.23 3.25 1.05
C ALA A 83 13.89 1.79 0.72
N GLU A 84 14.32 0.83 1.54
CA GLU A 84 13.98 -0.59 1.39
C GLU A 84 12.46 -0.82 1.54
N LYS A 85 11.84 -0.25 2.58
CA LYS A 85 10.39 -0.37 2.77
C LYS A 85 9.60 0.26 1.63
N GLN A 86 10.07 1.38 1.09
CA GLN A 86 9.40 2.04 -0.03
C GLN A 86 9.43 1.16 -1.30
N GLN A 87 10.57 0.50 -1.57
CA GLN A 87 10.66 -0.48 -2.66
C GLN A 87 9.71 -1.66 -2.46
N GLU A 88 9.60 -2.19 -1.23
CA GLU A 88 8.66 -3.28 -0.94
C GLU A 88 7.20 -2.83 -1.08
N ILE A 89 6.86 -1.61 -0.65
CA ILE A 89 5.52 -1.04 -0.86
C ILE A 89 5.19 -0.96 -2.35
N GLU A 90 6.11 -0.49 -3.19
CA GLU A 90 5.91 -0.41 -4.64
C GLU A 90 5.76 -1.78 -5.29
N ARG A 91 6.53 -2.77 -4.84
CA ARG A 91 6.42 -4.17 -5.27
C ARG A 91 5.05 -4.74 -4.91
N LEU A 92 4.63 -4.58 -3.65
CA LEU A 92 3.36 -5.08 -3.14
C LEU A 92 2.16 -4.39 -3.79
N ASP A 93 2.22 -3.07 -4.03
CA ASP A 93 1.16 -2.35 -4.75
C ASP A 93 1.02 -2.88 -6.19
N THR A 94 2.15 -3.11 -6.87
CA THR A 94 2.14 -3.66 -8.24
C THR A 94 1.56 -5.07 -8.27
N ALA A 95 2.01 -5.94 -7.36
CA ALA A 95 1.47 -7.29 -7.19
C ALA A 95 -0.06 -7.25 -6.93
N MET A 96 -0.49 -6.39 -6.02
CA MET A 96 -1.92 -6.17 -5.70
C MET A 96 -2.73 -5.68 -6.90
N ARG A 97 -2.15 -4.80 -7.74
CA ARG A 97 -2.81 -4.34 -8.97
C ARG A 97 -2.96 -5.48 -9.97
N LEU A 98 -1.93 -6.29 -10.20
CA LEU A 98 -1.99 -7.44 -11.10
C LEU A 98 -3.05 -8.46 -10.68
N LEU A 99 -3.14 -8.77 -9.38
CA LEU A 99 -4.16 -9.67 -8.83
C LEU A 99 -5.61 -9.17 -9.04
N LYS A 100 -5.81 -7.87 -9.23
CA LYS A 100 -7.12 -7.22 -9.40
C LYS A 100 -7.52 -7.00 -10.86
N VAL A 101 -6.64 -7.27 -11.83
CA VAL A 101 -6.96 -7.09 -13.25
C VAL A 101 -8.03 -8.10 -13.67
N ASP A 102 -9.03 -7.64 -14.41
CA ASP A 102 -10.04 -8.49 -15.05
C ASP A 102 -9.55 -8.85 -16.47
N HIS A 103 -9.45 -10.14 -16.77
CA HIS A 103 -8.81 -10.62 -18.01
C HIS A 103 -9.79 -11.10 -19.07
N ARG A 104 -10.92 -11.68 -18.65
CA ARG A 104 -11.97 -12.13 -19.56
C ARG A 104 -13.27 -11.47 -19.16
N ILE A 105 -13.86 -10.79 -20.14
CA ILE A 105 -15.07 -10.03 -19.95
C ILE A 105 -16.07 -10.49 -21.00
N ALA A 106 -17.28 -10.82 -20.59
CA ALA A 106 -18.40 -11.03 -21.50
C ALA A 106 -19.55 -10.09 -21.15
N LEU A 107 -20.34 -9.75 -22.14
CA LEU A 107 -21.52 -8.90 -22.01
C LEU A 107 -22.76 -9.74 -22.32
N VAL A 108 -23.70 -9.71 -21.38
CA VAL A 108 -25.03 -10.29 -21.51
C VAL A 108 -26.05 -9.17 -21.65
N ARG A 109 -26.72 -9.09 -22.78
CA ARG A 109 -27.81 -8.13 -23.03
C ARG A 109 -29.14 -8.83 -22.97
N VAL A 110 -30.05 -8.38 -22.11
CA VAL A 110 -31.42 -8.92 -22.00
C VAL A 110 -32.34 -8.20 -22.97
N VAL A 111 -32.56 -8.81 -24.13
CA VAL A 111 -33.31 -8.21 -25.23
C VAL A 111 -34.80 -8.18 -24.92
N ASP A 112 -35.34 -9.29 -24.43
CA ASP A 112 -36.77 -9.41 -24.16
C ASP A 112 -37.07 -10.34 -22.98
N GLN A 113 -38.21 -10.12 -22.34
CA GLN A 113 -38.79 -11.00 -21.33
C GLN A 113 -40.28 -11.08 -21.55
N THR A 114 -40.78 -12.26 -21.86
CA THR A 114 -42.19 -12.53 -22.12
C THR A 114 -42.67 -13.61 -21.16
N LYS A 115 -43.91 -13.50 -20.71
CA LYS A 115 -44.52 -14.55 -19.90
C LYS A 115 -45.25 -15.50 -20.83
N ASP A 116 -44.90 -16.77 -20.80
CA ASP A 116 -45.63 -17.81 -21.50
C ASP A 116 -46.90 -18.14 -20.71
N GLU A 117 -48.06 -17.79 -21.27
CA GLU A 117 -49.38 -18.01 -20.67
C GLU A 117 -49.71 -19.51 -20.53
N ALA A 118 -49.14 -20.38 -21.35
CA ALA A 118 -49.44 -21.82 -21.32
C ALA A 118 -48.71 -22.55 -20.18
N THR A 119 -47.51 -22.09 -19.83
CA THR A 119 -46.62 -22.74 -18.85
C THR A 119 -46.41 -21.93 -17.57
N ASP A 120 -47.02 -20.74 -17.48
CA ASP A 120 -46.81 -19.73 -16.44
C ASP A 120 -45.31 -19.39 -16.22
N THR A 121 -44.47 -19.61 -17.24
CA THR A 121 -43.01 -19.47 -17.17
C THR A 121 -42.57 -18.22 -17.91
N THR A 122 -41.69 -17.42 -17.31
CA THR A 122 -41.06 -16.30 -18.02
C THR A 122 -40.02 -16.85 -18.99
N LEU A 123 -40.07 -16.47 -20.26
CA LEU A 123 -39.02 -16.69 -21.24
C LEU A 123 -38.18 -15.42 -21.35
N THR A 124 -36.87 -15.56 -21.19
CA THR A 124 -35.94 -14.43 -21.25
C THR A 124 -35.00 -14.61 -22.44
N GLN A 125 -35.06 -13.68 -23.38
CA GLN A 125 -34.16 -13.63 -24.54
C GLN A 125 -32.93 -12.80 -24.22
N ILE A 126 -31.75 -13.39 -24.38
CA ILE A 126 -30.47 -12.72 -24.14
C ILE A 126 -29.55 -12.82 -25.35
N GLU A 127 -28.64 -11.86 -25.45
CA GLU A 127 -27.44 -11.92 -26.29
C GLU A 127 -26.22 -12.03 -25.39
N PHE A 128 -25.46 -13.12 -25.54
CA PHE A 128 -24.15 -13.28 -24.94
C PHE A 128 -23.06 -12.95 -25.95
N GLN A 129 -22.11 -12.09 -25.58
CA GLN A 129 -20.98 -11.75 -26.43
C GLN A 129 -19.73 -11.52 -25.60
N GLU A 130 -18.63 -12.13 -25.99
CA GLU A 130 -17.33 -11.88 -25.36
C GLU A 130 -16.79 -10.53 -25.80
N ILE A 131 -16.02 -9.86 -24.94
CA ILE A 131 -15.37 -8.59 -25.27
C ILE A 131 -13.88 -8.65 -24.89
N ASN A 132 -13.05 -7.90 -25.61
CA ASN A 132 -11.63 -7.78 -25.32
C ASN A 132 -11.37 -6.78 -24.16
N GLY A 133 -10.11 -6.62 -23.75
CA GLY A 133 -9.73 -5.69 -22.69
C GLY A 133 -9.99 -4.20 -22.99
N ASN A 134 -10.25 -3.84 -24.25
CA ASN A 134 -10.65 -2.48 -24.66
C ASN A 134 -12.18 -2.31 -24.68
N GLY A 135 -12.94 -3.38 -24.47
CA GLY A 135 -14.40 -3.41 -24.55
C GLY A 135 -14.95 -3.71 -25.96
N ASP A 136 -14.11 -4.01 -26.94
CA ASP A 136 -14.56 -4.36 -28.29
C ASP A 136 -15.12 -5.79 -28.32
N PRO A 137 -16.21 -6.04 -29.07
CA PRO A 137 -16.79 -7.37 -29.19
C PRO A 137 -15.85 -8.36 -29.89
N ILE A 138 -15.79 -9.57 -29.37
CA ILE A 138 -15.11 -10.73 -29.95
C ILE A 138 -16.18 -11.67 -30.52
N GLY A 139 -16.09 -11.95 -31.83
CA GLY A 139 -17.01 -12.84 -32.52
C GLY A 139 -18.45 -12.33 -32.61
N VAL A 140 -19.35 -13.22 -33.04
CA VAL A 140 -20.77 -12.91 -33.18
C VAL A 140 -21.53 -13.13 -31.87
N PRO A 141 -22.51 -12.27 -31.54
CA PRO A 141 -23.31 -12.46 -30.33
C PRO A 141 -24.16 -13.73 -30.45
N LYS A 142 -24.14 -14.56 -29.41
CA LYS A 142 -24.97 -15.77 -29.29
C LYS A 142 -26.32 -15.38 -28.68
N ARG A 143 -27.39 -15.50 -29.45
CA ARG A 143 -28.77 -15.30 -28.99
C ARG A 143 -29.30 -16.59 -28.41
N VAL A 144 -29.75 -16.55 -27.17
CA VAL A 144 -30.34 -17.70 -26.48
C VAL A 144 -31.59 -17.28 -25.71
N GLU A 145 -32.50 -18.23 -25.51
CA GLU A 145 -33.75 -18.02 -24.78
C GLU A 145 -33.78 -18.93 -23.56
N ILE A 146 -33.61 -18.36 -22.38
CA ILE A 146 -33.62 -19.11 -21.12
C ILE A 146 -35.02 -19.12 -20.50
N LYS A 147 -35.31 -20.15 -19.71
CA LYS A 147 -36.55 -20.25 -18.93
C LYS A 147 -36.34 -19.69 -17.53
N GLY A 148 -37.04 -18.61 -17.24
CA GLY A 148 -37.03 -17.89 -15.97
C GLY A 148 -36.39 -16.50 -16.06
N GLU A 149 -36.24 -15.87 -14.91
CA GLU A 149 -35.68 -14.51 -14.74
C GLU A 149 -34.29 -14.53 -14.13
N VAL A 150 -33.78 -15.67 -13.70
CA VAL A 150 -32.45 -15.86 -13.10
C VAL A 150 -31.56 -16.60 -14.08
N LEU A 151 -30.55 -15.87 -14.57
CA LEU A 151 -29.53 -16.37 -15.46
C LEU A 151 -28.43 -17.09 -14.66
N TYR A 152 -28.02 -18.28 -15.10
CA TYR A 152 -26.81 -18.97 -14.64
C TYR A 152 -25.80 -19.06 -15.78
N ILE A 153 -24.51 -18.89 -15.46
CA ILE A 153 -23.40 -19.07 -16.39
C ILE A 153 -22.48 -20.16 -15.84
N ASP A 154 -22.64 -21.40 -16.31
CA ASP A 154 -21.81 -22.54 -15.88
C ASP A 154 -20.49 -22.55 -16.63
N SER A 155 -19.41 -22.66 -15.85
CA SER A 155 -18.03 -22.51 -16.32
C SER A 155 -17.10 -23.44 -15.57
N TRP A 156 -16.02 -23.85 -16.22
CA TRP A 156 -14.86 -24.43 -15.54
C TRP A 156 -13.82 -23.36 -15.28
N VAL A 157 -13.27 -23.32 -14.08
CA VAL A 157 -12.31 -22.31 -13.63
C VAL A 157 -11.05 -22.99 -13.11
N VAL A 158 -9.90 -22.45 -13.50
CA VAL A 158 -8.58 -22.82 -12.98
C VAL A 158 -7.94 -21.56 -12.41
N LYS A 159 -7.56 -21.61 -11.14
CA LYS A 159 -6.91 -20.51 -10.42
C LYS A 159 -5.49 -20.92 -10.11
N PHE A 160 -4.53 -20.11 -10.54
CA PHE A 160 -3.12 -20.32 -10.24
C PHE A 160 -2.75 -19.77 -8.86
N ASP A 161 -1.61 -20.20 -8.33
CA ASP A 161 -1.03 -19.58 -7.13
C ASP A 161 -0.81 -18.09 -7.36
N ASP A 162 -1.11 -17.28 -6.35
CA ASP A 162 -1.01 -15.82 -6.44
C ASP A 162 0.42 -15.39 -6.84
N LYS A 163 1.47 -16.11 -6.41
CA LYS A 163 2.87 -15.84 -6.77
C LYS A 163 3.11 -15.77 -8.30
N TYR A 164 2.39 -16.54 -9.11
CA TYR A 164 2.54 -16.49 -10.57
C TYR A 164 1.83 -15.29 -11.18
N VAL A 165 0.69 -14.88 -10.61
CA VAL A 165 -0.04 -13.68 -11.01
C VAL A 165 0.73 -12.43 -10.62
N GLU A 166 1.27 -12.39 -9.41
CA GLU A 166 2.09 -11.28 -8.88
C GLU A 166 3.38 -11.07 -9.69
N GLN A 167 3.95 -12.14 -10.25
CA GLN A 167 5.17 -12.11 -11.08
C GLN A 167 4.88 -11.96 -12.57
N ALA A 168 3.62 -11.81 -12.97
CA ALA A 168 3.19 -11.75 -14.37
C ALA A 168 3.74 -12.92 -15.23
N ASP A 169 3.68 -14.14 -14.70
CA ASP A 169 4.06 -15.36 -15.41
C ASP A 169 3.31 -15.48 -16.76
N ILE A 170 4.01 -15.90 -17.80
CA ILE A 170 3.47 -15.87 -19.18
C ILE A 170 2.19 -16.71 -19.30
N ASP A 171 2.18 -17.90 -18.69
CA ASP A 171 1.09 -18.86 -18.83
C ASP A 171 0.12 -18.81 -17.64
N ARG A 172 0.55 -18.24 -16.50
CA ARG A 172 -0.17 -18.29 -15.22
C ARG A 172 -0.44 -16.91 -14.60
N SER A 173 -0.30 -15.84 -15.38
CA SER A 173 -0.60 -14.47 -14.95
C SER A 173 -2.10 -14.20 -14.73
N THR A 174 -2.99 -15.12 -15.12
CA THR A 174 -4.43 -15.00 -14.90
C THR A 174 -5.08 -16.37 -14.77
N SER A 175 -6.15 -16.47 -13.98
CA SER A 175 -7.07 -17.59 -13.97
C SER A 175 -7.53 -17.95 -15.38
N LEU A 176 -7.72 -19.25 -15.61
CA LEU A 176 -8.34 -19.75 -16.83
C LEU A 176 -9.83 -20.03 -16.59
N VAL A 177 -10.66 -19.84 -17.61
CA VAL A 177 -12.07 -20.17 -17.60
C VAL A 177 -12.50 -20.76 -18.94
N LEU A 178 -13.42 -21.71 -18.91
CA LEU A 178 -14.12 -22.26 -20.08
C LEU A 178 -15.62 -22.05 -19.83
N PHE A 179 -16.30 -21.24 -20.65
CA PHE A 179 -17.73 -21.01 -20.48
C PHE A 179 -18.47 -22.18 -21.09
N ARG A 180 -19.08 -23.04 -20.27
CA ARG A 180 -19.72 -24.25 -20.79
C ARG A 180 -21.10 -23.95 -21.33
N ARG A 181 -21.94 -23.34 -20.51
CA ARG A 181 -23.35 -23.15 -20.86
C ARG A 181 -24.02 -22.02 -20.10
N ILE A 182 -25.15 -21.58 -20.66
CA ILE A 182 -26.09 -20.68 -20.03
C ILE A 182 -27.45 -21.36 -19.89
N PHE A 183 -28.10 -21.18 -18.74
CA PHE A 183 -29.46 -21.67 -18.49
C PHE A 183 -30.20 -20.77 -17.50
N GLY A 184 -31.52 -20.89 -17.47
CA GLY A 184 -32.37 -20.22 -16.48
C GLY A 184 -32.71 -21.11 -15.29
N GLU A 185 -33.24 -20.54 -14.20
CA GLU A 185 -33.65 -21.27 -13.00
C GLU A 185 -34.80 -22.25 -13.23
N MET A 186 -35.61 -22.03 -14.27
CA MET A 186 -36.73 -22.91 -14.65
C MET A 186 -36.33 -23.91 -15.75
N GLN A 187 -35.02 -24.16 -15.91
CA GLN A 187 -34.45 -25.05 -16.92
C GLN A 187 -33.46 -26.01 -16.26
N GLU A 188 -33.43 -27.27 -16.72
CA GLU A 188 -32.38 -28.19 -16.27
C GLU A 188 -31.02 -27.77 -16.87
N PRO A 189 -29.92 -27.82 -16.10
CA PRO A 189 -28.60 -27.43 -16.61
C PRO A 189 -28.16 -28.22 -17.85
N ARG A 190 -28.61 -29.48 -17.98
CA ARG A 190 -28.30 -30.31 -19.15
C ARG A 190 -28.92 -29.77 -20.45
N ASP A 191 -30.04 -29.07 -20.33
CA ASP A 191 -30.78 -28.47 -21.45
C ASP A 191 -30.31 -27.04 -21.74
N GLY A 192 -29.32 -26.53 -20.98
CA GLY A 192 -28.74 -25.21 -21.18
C GLY A 192 -28.07 -25.05 -22.53
N PHE A 193 -27.95 -23.80 -22.96
CA PHE A 193 -27.32 -23.45 -24.24
C PHE A 193 -25.81 -23.46 -24.09
N ALA A 194 -25.14 -24.29 -24.89
CA ALA A 194 -23.68 -24.33 -24.93
C ALA A 194 -23.10 -22.97 -25.36
N LEU A 195 -22.13 -22.48 -24.61
CA LEU A 195 -21.35 -21.30 -24.98
C LEU A 195 -20.11 -21.78 -25.73
N ASP A 196 -19.12 -22.30 -25.03
CA ASP A 196 -17.98 -22.98 -25.63
C ASP A 196 -18.35 -24.46 -25.80
N GLU A 197 -18.02 -25.09 -26.94
CA GLU A 197 -18.21 -26.54 -27.10
C GLU A 197 -17.22 -27.28 -26.18
N ASP A 198 -17.63 -28.41 -25.60
CA ASP A 198 -16.75 -29.25 -24.76
C ASP A 198 -15.53 -29.70 -25.59
N GLY A 199 -14.33 -29.35 -25.15
CA GLY A 199 -13.07 -29.59 -25.89
C GLY A 199 -12.73 -28.51 -26.94
N SER A 200 -13.57 -27.51 -27.13
CA SER A 200 -13.27 -26.34 -27.94
C SER A 200 -12.64 -25.21 -27.11
N ARG A 201 -11.85 -24.38 -27.79
CA ARG A 201 -11.17 -23.24 -27.19
C ARG A 201 -12.13 -22.06 -27.04
N PRO A 202 -12.16 -21.40 -25.87
CA PRO A 202 -12.82 -20.12 -25.75
C PRO A 202 -12.22 -19.04 -26.65
N ALA A 203 -13.07 -18.24 -27.30
CA ALA A 203 -12.62 -17.26 -28.29
C ALA A 203 -11.67 -16.20 -27.70
N VAL A 204 -11.83 -15.81 -26.42
CA VAL A 204 -10.97 -14.81 -25.75
C VAL A 204 -9.50 -15.22 -25.59
N TYR A 205 -9.18 -16.52 -25.47
CA TYR A 205 -7.76 -16.93 -25.44
C TYR A 205 -7.06 -16.66 -26.77
N GLY A 206 -7.83 -16.50 -27.85
CA GLY A 206 -7.34 -16.00 -29.11
C GLY A 206 -7.02 -14.50 -29.02
N ARG A 207 -5.89 -14.13 -28.41
CA ARG A 207 -5.15 -12.91 -28.81
C ARG A 207 -4.56 -13.09 -30.23
N GLY A 208 -5.36 -13.59 -31.18
CA GLY A 208 -4.89 -13.96 -32.52
C GLY A 208 -3.83 -15.08 -32.60
N GLY A 209 -3.51 -15.79 -31.51
CA GLY A 209 -2.53 -16.89 -31.47
C GLY A 209 -3.12 -18.21 -30.96
N GLU A 210 -2.46 -19.35 -31.19
CA GLU A 210 -2.88 -20.71 -30.75
C GLU A 210 -2.92 -20.87 -29.22
N MET A 211 -3.69 -21.84 -28.71
CA MET A 211 -3.69 -22.20 -27.27
C MET A 211 -2.31 -22.75 -26.90
N SER A 212 -1.76 -22.32 -25.77
CA SER A 212 -0.46 -22.85 -25.32
C SER A 212 -0.57 -24.36 -25.05
N GLU A 213 0.53 -25.09 -25.22
CA GLU A 213 0.57 -26.53 -24.87
C GLU A 213 0.27 -26.75 -23.38
N PHE A 214 0.61 -25.76 -22.54
CA PHE A 214 0.29 -25.78 -21.11
C PHE A 214 -1.22 -25.75 -20.84
N GLU A 215 -1.94 -24.80 -21.45
CA GLU A 215 -3.40 -24.71 -21.32
C GLU A 215 -4.10 -25.96 -21.87
N LYS A 216 -3.63 -26.49 -23.01
CA LYS A 216 -4.20 -27.73 -23.61
C LYS A 216 -4.14 -28.89 -22.63
N LYS A 217 -3.00 -29.06 -21.95
CA LYS A 217 -2.81 -30.12 -20.94
C LYS A 217 -3.77 -29.96 -19.76
N ILE A 218 -4.00 -28.73 -19.28
CA ILE A 218 -4.92 -28.48 -18.18
C ILE A 218 -6.35 -28.85 -18.58
N TRP A 219 -6.78 -28.47 -19.78
CA TRP A 219 -8.15 -28.72 -20.22
C TRP A 219 -8.41 -30.17 -20.60
N SER A 220 -7.44 -30.89 -21.17
CA SER A 220 -7.59 -32.32 -21.49
C SER A 220 -7.76 -33.17 -20.23
N ASP A 221 -7.07 -32.80 -19.15
CA ASP A 221 -7.00 -33.58 -17.92
C ASP A 221 -7.77 -32.89 -16.78
N PHE A 222 -8.70 -31.98 -17.10
CA PHE A 222 -9.29 -31.04 -16.14
C PHE A 222 -9.79 -31.71 -14.86
N TRP A 223 -10.59 -32.78 -14.98
CA TRP A 223 -11.12 -33.49 -13.83
C TRP A 223 -10.09 -34.34 -13.10
N GLU A 224 -9.07 -34.82 -13.80
CA GLU A 224 -7.98 -35.55 -13.17
C GLU A 224 -7.10 -34.61 -12.33
N VAL A 225 -6.78 -33.43 -12.87
CA VAL A 225 -6.12 -32.34 -12.14
C VAL A 225 -6.99 -31.91 -10.96
N ALA A 226 -8.30 -31.76 -11.15
CA ALA A 226 -9.23 -31.37 -10.08
C ALA A 226 -9.25 -32.32 -8.88
N ASN A 227 -8.95 -33.61 -9.10
CA ASN A 227 -8.96 -34.64 -8.06
C ASN A 227 -7.54 -35.06 -7.62
N SER A 228 -6.48 -34.32 -8.00
CA SER A 228 -5.11 -34.63 -7.64
C SER A 228 -4.36 -33.39 -7.15
N GLU A 229 -4.07 -33.34 -5.85
CA GLU A 229 -3.25 -32.30 -5.22
C GLU A 229 -1.84 -32.25 -5.83
N THR A 230 -1.23 -33.42 -6.07
CA THR A 230 0.10 -33.51 -6.71
C THR A 230 0.12 -32.86 -8.10
N LYS A 231 -0.88 -33.13 -8.94
CA LYS A 231 -0.96 -32.50 -10.27
C LYS A 231 -1.23 -30.99 -10.18
N GLN A 232 -2.01 -30.56 -9.19
CA GLN A 232 -2.25 -29.14 -8.95
C GLN A 232 -0.97 -28.41 -8.56
N ASP A 233 -0.20 -28.95 -7.62
CA ASP A 233 1.08 -28.38 -7.18
C ASP A 233 2.10 -28.31 -8.32
N GLU A 234 2.22 -29.38 -9.12
CA GLU A 234 3.12 -29.43 -10.29
C GLU A 234 2.80 -28.35 -11.33
N LEU A 235 1.52 -28.04 -11.51
CA LEU A 235 1.03 -27.04 -12.47
C LEU A 235 0.94 -25.63 -11.86
N GLY A 236 1.13 -25.49 -10.54
CA GLY A 236 0.98 -24.22 -9.83
C GLY A 236 -0.48 -23.76 -9.73
N ILE A 237 -1.40 -24.72 -9.65
CA ILE A 237 -2.85 -24.51 -9.55
C ILE A 237 -3.23 -24.60 -8.08
N ARG A 238 -3.88 -23.55 -7.55
CA ARG A 238 -4.41 -23.56 -6.18
C ARG A 238 -5.85 -24.02 -6.08
N ALA A 239 -6.60 -23.92 -7.18
CA ALA A 239 -7.99 -24.36 -7.25
C ALA A 239 -8.42 -24.63 -8.69
N VAL A 240 -9.18 -25.70 -8.87
CA VAL A 240 -9.74 -26.10 -10.17
C VAL A 240 -11.11 -26.74 -9.96
N HIS A 241 -12.16 -26.14 -10.51
CA HIS A 241 -13.54 -26.52 -10.22
C HIS A 241 -14.54 -25.94 -11.24
N GLY A 242 -15.79 -26.38 -11.16
CA GLY A 242 -16.91 -25.72 -11.82
C GLY A 242 -17.47 -24.58 -10.98
N GLU A 243 -17.88 -23.48 -11.63
CA GLU A 243 -18.55 -22.33 -11.02
C GLU A 243 -19.78 -21.95 -11.86
N ALA A 244 -20.89 -21.60 -11.22
CA ALA A 244 -22.13 -21.19 -11.88
C ALA A 244 -22.73 -19.93 -11.23
N PRO A 245 -22.07 -18.75 -11.35
CA PRO A 245 -22.64 -17.51 -10.84
C PRO A 245 -24.00 -17.24 -11.48
N SER A 246 -24.87 -16.58 -10.72
CA SER A 246 -26.22 -16.26 -11.16
C SER A 246 -26.68 -14.88 -10.79
N ILE A 247 -27.62 -14.36 -11.57
CA ILE A 247 -28.24 -13.06 -11.33
C ILE A 247 -29.66 -13.02 -11.86
N LYS A 248 -30.54 -12.31 -11.15
CA LYS A 248 -31.87 -11.98 -11.66
C LYS A 248 -31.78 -10.87 -12.71
N VAL A 249 -32.04 -11.23 -13.96
CA VAL A 249 -31.93 -10.35 -15.13
C VAL A 249 -33.22 -9.59 -15.41
N LYS A 250 -33.10 -8.42 -16.04
CA LYS A 250 -34.23 -7.54 -16.39
C LYS A 250 -34.15 -7.11 -17.84
N LYS A 251 -35.29 -7.16 -18.54
CA LYS A 251 -35.44 -6.64 -19.90
C LYS A 251 -34.84 -5.23 -20.05
N GLY A 252 -34.10 -5.02 -21.12
CA GLY A 252 -33.46 -3.74 -21.43
C GLY A 252 -32.17 -3.47 -20.65
N LYS A 253 -31.72 -4.37 -19.76
CA LYS A 253 -30.46 -4.24 -19.03
C LYS A 253 -29.34 -5.06 -19.66
N ALA A 254 -28.11 -4.57 -19.48
CA ALA A 254 -26.89 -5.28 -19.79
C ALA A 254 -26.16 -5.67 -18.51
N TYR A 255 -25.49 -6.82 -18.54
CA TYR A 255 -24.73 -7.38 -17.43
C TYR A 255 -23.35 -7.78 -17.93
N ARG A 256 -22.32 -7.40 -17.17
CA ARG A 256 -20.94 -7.74 -17.45
C ARG A 256 -20.52 -8.93 -16.60
N VAL A 257 -19.85 -9.89 -17.24
CA VAL A 257 -19.32 -11.09 -16.63
C VAL A 257 -17.81 -10.93 -16.64
N ASP A 258 -17.21 -10.76 -15.46
CA ASP A 258 -15.79 -10.48 -15.29
C ASP A 258 -15.08 -11.70 -14.67
N LEU A 259 -13.94 -12.11 -15.24
CA LEU A 259 -12.99 -13.03 -14.61
C LEU A 259 -11.80 -12.26 -14.05
N ARG A 260 -11.69 -12.25 -12.73
CA ARG A 260 -10.52 -11.68 -12.05
C ARG A 260 -9.30 -12.58 -12.19
N ALA A 261 -8.12 -11.98 -12.38
CA ALA A 261 -6.83 -12.68 -12.54
C ALA A 261 -6.57 -13.75 -11.47
N SER A 262 -6.91 -13.50 -10.21
CA SER A 262 -6.75 -14.46 -9.11
C SER A 262 -8.09 -15.06 -8.64
N GLY A 263 -9.21 -14.57 -9.15
CA GLY A 263 -10.53 -14.83 -8.59
C GLY A 263 -11.36 -15.85 -9.35
N GLY A 264 -12.67 -15.83 -9.06
CA GLY A 264 -13.69 -16.52 -9.83
C GLY A 264 -14.46 -15.55 -10.72
N LEU A 265 -15.60 -16.01 -11.23
CA LEU A 265 -16.47 -15.20 -12.07
C LEU A 265 -17.34 -14.26 -11.25
N SER A 266 -17.55 -13.06 -11.78
CA SER A 266 -18.42 -12.05 -11.18
C SER A 266 -19.42 -11.56 -12.21
N ILE A 267 -20.69 -11.39 -11.83
CA ILE A 267 -21.69 -10.75 -12.68
C ILE A 267 -22.04 -9.38 -12.10
N THR A 268 -21.84 -8.32 -12.87
CA THR A 268 -22.13 -6.94 -12.49
C THR A 268 -23.09 -6.28 -13.49
N THR A 269 -23.85 -5.27 -13.05
CA THR A 269 -24.72 -4.51 -13.95
C THR A 269 -23.89 -3.58 -14.84
N ALA A 270 -24.09 -3.64 -16.15
CA ALA A 270 -23.39 -2.82 -17.15
C ALA A 270 -24.22 -1.64 -17.68
N GLY A 271 -25.41 -1.41 -17.11
CA GLY A 271 -26.31 -0.32 -17.49
C GLY A 271 -27.50 -0.78 -18.35
N ASP A 272 -28.09 0.17 -19.08
CA ASP A 272 -29.17 -0.08 -20.04
C ASP A 272 -28.59 -0.46 -21.41
N ILE A 273 -29.26 -1.35 -22.12
CA ILE A 273 -28.93 -1.66 -23.52
C ILE A 273 -29.20 -0.39 -24.33
N ALA A 274 -28.17 0.13 -25.00
CA ALA A 274 -28.35 1.23 -25.94
C ALA A 274 -29.43 0.83 -26.96
N THR A 275 -30.42 1.69 -27.16
CA THR A 275 -31.50 1.44 -28.13
C THR A 275 -30.85 1.19 -29.49
N PRO A 276 -31.12 0.07 -30.17
CA PRO A 276 -30.52 -0.17 -31.47
C PRO A 276 -30.92 0.97 -32.40
N THR A 277 -29.93 1.73 -32.89
CA THR A 277 -30.14 2.69 -33.97
C THR A 277 -30.72 1.89 -35.13
N PRO A 278 -31.92 2.24 -35.65
CA PRO A 278 -32.49 1.52 -36.78
C PRO A 278 -31.48 1.56 -37.94
N PRO A 279 -31.33 0.47 -38.70
CA PRO A 279 -30.43 0.46 -39.85
C PRO A 279 -30.79 1.61 -40.79
N PRO A 280 -29.81 2.28 -41.41
CA PRO A 280 -30.09 3.32 -42.40
C PRO A 280 -30.99 2.74 -43.49
N ALA A 281 -32.08 3.45 -43.75
CA ALA A 281 -33.08 3.11 -44.77
C ALA A 281 -32.48 3.10 -46.19
#